data_AF-A0A5E7XS40-F1
#
_entry.id   AF-A0A5E7XS40-F1
#
_cell.length_a   1.000
_cell.length_b   1.000
_cell.length_c   1.000
_cell.angle_alpha   90.00
_cell.angle_beta   90.00
_cell.angle_gamma   90.00
#
_symmetry.space_group_name_H-M   'P 1'
#
loop_
_entity.id
_entity.type
_entity.pdbx_description
1 polymer ?
#
loop_
_entity_poly.entity_id
_entity_poly.type
_entity_poly.pdbx_seq_one_letter_code
_entity_poly.pdbx_strand_id
1 'polypeptide(L)'
;MGIDRATLPSDLALLHDRASAGDQQAQYELGLQYAAGVQVPRNCETARSLWRSASTPTGGTMWIYSPPVGNGTTGRVIPINNGSPRPGMDVAREALANPALCPESEAIQR
;
A
#
# COMPACT_ATOMS: atom_id res chain seq x y z
N MET A 1 -20.25 0.94 -23.99
CA MET A 1 -18.83 0.90 -24.33
C MET A 1 -18.13 0.19 -23.19
N GLY A 2 -17.83 -1.10 -23.37
CA GLY A 2 -17.09 -1.89 -22.39
C GLY A 2 -15.61 -1.57 -22.54
N ILE A 3 -14.98 -1.10 -21.47
CA ILE A 3 -13.52 -1.07 -21.38
C ILE A 3 -13.10 -2.36 -20.69
N ASP A 4 -12.72 -3.35 -21.49
CA ASP A 4 -12.04 -4.53 -21.01
C ASP A 4 -10.72 -4.08 -20.34
N ARG A 5 -10.75 -3.97 -19.00
CA ARG A 5 -9.68 -3.48 -18.10
C ARG A 5 -8.39 -4.34 -18.13
N ALA A 6 -8.15 -5.11 -19.18
CA ALA A 6 -7.21 -6.22 -19.14
C ALA A 6 -5.91 -6.03 -19.93
N THR A 7 -5.79 -5.16 -20.95
CA THR A 7 -4.56 -5.21 -21.78
C THR A 7 -4.29 -3.96 -22.62
N LEU A 8 -3.78 -2.88 -22.03
CA LEU A 8 -3.03 -1.86 -22.80
C LEU A 8 -1.66 -1.64 -22.14
N PRO A 9 -0.55 -1.66 -22.91
CA PRO A 9 0.81 -1.53 -22.39
C PRO A 9 1.09 -0.17 -21.70
N SER A 10 0.15 0.79 -21.78
CA SER A 10 0.15 2.08 -21.08
C SER A 10 -0.29 2.00 -19.62
N ASP A 11 -0.98 0.93 -19.20
CA ASP A 11 -1.53 0.79 -17.85
C ASP A 11 -0.44 0.62 -16.78
N LEU A 12 0.62 -0.14 -17.06
CA LEU A 12 1.68 -0.38 -16.07
C LEU A 12 2.40 0.90 -15.66
N ALA A 13 2.72 1.77 -16.62
CA ALA A 13 3.36 3.05 -16.34
C ALA A 13 2.43 3.99 -15.55
N LEU A 14 1.14 4.01 -15.91
CA LEU A 14 0.12 4.76 -15.17
C LEU A 14 -0.09 4.21 -13.76
N LEU A 15 -0.08 2.89 -13.58
CA LEU A 15 -0.13 2.25 -12.28
C LEU A 15 1.08 2.61 -11.44
N HIS A 16 2.27 2.65 -12.03
CA HIS A 16 3.48 3.06 -11.34
C HIS A 16 3.42 4.52 -10.88
N ASP A 17 2.95 5.42 -11.73
CA ASP A 17 2.75 6.84 -11.39
C ASP A 17 1.73 7.02 -10.26
N ARG A 18 0.55 6.39 -10.39
CA ARG A 18 -0.49 6.43 -9.35
C ARG A 18 -0.04 5.78 -8.03
N ALA A 19 0.66 4.64 -8.10
CA ALA A 19 1.19 3.97 -6.92
C ALA A 19 2.24 4.84 -6.21
N SER A 20 3.09 5.53 -6.98
CA SER A 20 4.05 6.52 -6.49
C SER A 20 3.36 7.74 -5.87
N ALA A 21 2.20 8.13 -6.38
CA ALA A 21 1.36 9.18 -5.81
C ALA A 21 0.61 8.75 -4.53
N GLY A 22 0.74 7.50 -4.09
CA GLY A 22 0.09 6.98 -2.88
C GLY A 22 -1.35 6.49 -3.10
N ASP A 23 -1.71 6.16 -4.34
CA ASP A 23 -2.98 5.50 -4.64
C ASP A 23 -2.92 4.02 -4.21
N GLN A 24 -3.69 3.68 -3.16
CA GLN A 24 -3.76 2.33 -2.60
C GLN A 24 -4.29 1.31 -3.63
N GLN A 25 -5.19 1.71 -4.54
CA GLN A 25 -5.71 0.84 -5.60
C GLN A 25 -4.60 0.52 -6.60
N ALA A 26 -3.85 1.54 -7.03
CA ALA A 26 -2.77 1.35 -7.97
C ALA A 26 -1.63 0.52 -7.38
N GLN A 27 -1.32 0.70 -6.08
CA GLN A 27 -0.38 -0.17 -5.37
C GLN A 27 -0.84 -1.63 -5.35
N TYR A 28 -2.13 -1.87 -5.12
CA TYR A 28 -2.70 -3.22 -5.17
C TYR A 28 -2.60 -3.85 -6.57
N GLU A 29 -3.06 -3.13 -7.60
CA GLU A 29 -3.05 -3.57 -8.99
C GLU A 29 -1.61 -3.80 -9.50
N LEU A 30 -0.67 -2.91 -9.18
CA LEU A 30 0.74 -3.08 -9.52
C LEU A 30 1.35 -4.32 -8.83
N GLY A 31 0.97 -4.58 -7.57
CA GLY A 31 1.39 -5.79 -6.87
C GLY A 31 0.89 -7.07 -7.54
N LEU A 32 -0.33 -7.07 -8.08
CA LEU A 32 -0.84 -8.21 -8.88
C LEU A 32 -0.02 -8.44 -10.15
N GLN A 33 0.41 -7.38 -10.84
CA GLN A 33 1.26 -7.50 -12.02
C GLN A 33 2.63 -8.13 -11.68
N TYR A 34 3.24 -7.71 -10.56
CA TYR A 34 4.48 -8.32 -10.06
C TYR A 34 4.29 -9.77 -9.59
N ALA A 35 3.14 -10.10 -9.00
CA ALA A 35 2.84 -11.48 -8.57
C ALA A 35 2.57 -12.40 -9.76
N ALA A 36 1.88 -11.91 -10.79
CA ALA A 36 1.55 -12.66 -12.00
C ALA A 36 2.73 -12.73 -12.99
N GLY A 37 3.69 -11.79 -12.93
CA GLY A 37 4.79 -11.70 -13.88
C GLY A 37 4.33 -11.20 -15.27
N VAL A 38 3.25 -10.41 -15.31
CA VAL A 38 2.67 -9.88 -16.55
C VAL A 38 3.33 -8.53 -16.83
N GLN A 39 4.06 -8.42 -17.93
CA GLN A 39 4.87 -7.25 -18.35
C GLN A 39 6.07 -6.90 -17.45
N VAL A 40 6.14 -7.41 -16.21
CA VAL A 40 7.27 -7.28 -15.30
C VAL A 40 7.78 -8.65 -14.88
N PRO A 41 9.07 -8.80 -14.52
CA PRO A 41 9.57 -10.03 -13.93
C PRO A 41 8.77 -10.34 -12.66
N ARG A 42 8.37 -11.60 -12.51
CA ARG A 42 7.65 -12.05 -11.32
C ARG A 42 8.49 -11.79 -10.08
N ASN A 43 7.96 -11.00 -9.15
CA ASN A 43 8.64 -10.61 -7.93
C ASN A 43 7.65 -10.54 -6.77
N CYS A 44 7.55 -11.66 -6.06
CA CYS A 44 6.68 -11.81 -4.90
C CYS A 44 7.04 -10.87 -3.74
N GLU A 45 8.33 -10.55 -3.55
CA GLU A 45 8.77 -9.61 -2.50
C GLU A 45 8.23 -8.20 -2.76
N THR A 46 8.34 -7.74 -4.01
CA THR A 46 7.87 -6.42 -4.44
C THR A 46 6.34 -6.34 -4.38
N ALA A 47 5.64 -7.38 -4.85
CA ALA A 47 4.18 -7.49 -4.75
C ALA A 47 3.70 -7.38 -3.29
N ARG A 48 4.31 -8.14 -2.38
CA ARG A 48 4.00 -8.08 -0.94
C ARG A 48 4.33 -6.74 -0.30
N SER A 49 5.35 -6.04 -0.78
CA SER A 49 5.66 -4.68 -0.30
C SER A 49 4.53 -3.71 -0.69
N LEU A 50 4.11 -3.75 -1.95
CA LEU A 50 3.04 -2.90 -2.49
C LEU A 50 1.69 -3.17 -1.81
N TRP A 51 1.32 -4.44 -1.60
CA TRP A 51 0.10 -4.78 -0.88
C TRP A 51 0.12 -4.35 0.58
N ARG A 52 1.29 -4.40 1.25
CA ARG A 52 1.43 -3.86 2.61
C ARG A 52 1.16 -2.36 2.63
N SER A 53 1.74 -1.59 1.71
CA SER A 53 1.46 -0.16 1.57
C SER A 53 -0.02 0.10 1.32
N ALA A 54 -0.66 -0.65 0.41
CA ALA A 54 -2.08 -0.51 0.12
C ALA A 54 -3.00 -0.90 1.30
N SER A 55 -2.55 -1.80 2.19
CA SER A 55 -3.28 -2.19 3.40
C SER A 55 -3.06 -1.25 4.59
N THR A 56 -2.15 -0.29 4.47
CA THR A 56 -1.79 0.62 5.57
C THR A 56 -2.73 1.82 5.56
N PRO A 57 -3.50 2.07 6.64
CA PRO A 57 -4.31 3.27 6.73
C PRO A 57 -3.41 4.52 6.74
N THR A 58 -3.80 5.55 5.98
CA THR A 58 -3.04 6.79 5.85
C THR A 58 -3.91 8.01 6.15
N GLY A 59 -3.26 9.12 6.51
CA GLY A 59 -3.93 10.36 6.87
C GLY A 59 -4.69 10.30 8.20
N GLY A 60 -5.61 11.24 8.41
CA GLY A 60 -6.38 11.38 9.64
C GLY A 60 -5.67 12.24 10.69
N THR A 61 -6.16 12.16 11.93
CA THR A 61 -5.62 12.95 13.04
C THR A 61 -4.49 12.18 13.71
N MET A 62 -3.29 12.74 13.68
CA MET A 62 -2.16 12.23 14.47
C MET A 62 -2.09 12.99 15.80
N TRP A 63 -1.84 12.23 16.87
CA TRP A 63 -1.83 12.75 18.23
C TRP A 63 -0.39 12.83 18.74
N ILE A 64 0.14 14.05 18.87
CA ILE A 64 1.49 14.28 19.39
C ILE A 64 1.40 14.53 20.89
N TYR A 65 2.11 13.72 21.68
CA TYR A 65 2.25 13.98 23.10
C TYR A 65 3.35 15.01 23.36
N SER A 66 2.99 16.08 24.07
CA SER A 66 3.92 17.08 24.61
C SER A 66 3.98 16.88 26.13
N PRO A 67 5.13 16.46 26.69
CA PRO A 67 5.29 16.39 28.13
C PRO A 67 5.14 17.77 28.79
N PRO A 68 4.92 17.83 30.12
CA PRO A 68 4.89 19.09 30.85
C PRO A 68 6.21 19.85 30.65
N VAL A 69 6.13 21.17 30.43
CA VAL A 69 7.31 22.05 30.33
C VAL A 69 7.31 23.05 31.49
N GLY A 70 8.48 23.31 32.08
CA GLY A 70 8.61 24.19 33.25
C GLY A 70 7.93 23.62 34.50
N ASN A 71 7.21 24.47 35.26
CA ASN A 71 6.44 24.08 36.46
C ASN A 71 5.07 23.43 36.16
N GLY A 72 4.75 23.13 34.89
CA GLY A 72 3.50 22.46 34.53
C GLY A 72 3.45 21.02 35.04
N THR A 73 2.28 20.56 35.49
CA THR A 73 2.09 19.21 36.06
C THR A 73 1.42 18.22 35.11
N THR A 74 0.98 18.65 33.92
CA THR A 74 0.24 17.80 32.98
C THR A 74 0.77 17.96 31.56
N GLY A 75 1.04 16.83 30.90
CA GLY A 75 1.31 16.80 29.46
C GLY A 75 0.04 17.03 28.66
N ARG A 76 0.18 17.41 27.39
CA ARG A 76 -0.93 17.67 26.49
C ARG A 76 -0.81 16.83 25.23
N VAL A 77 -1.95 16.47 24.65
CA VAL A 77 -2.00 15.80 23.36
C VAL A 77 -2.42 16.81 22.31
N ILE A 78 -1.55 17.04 21.33
CA ILE A 78 -1.75 18.01 20.26
C ILE A 78 -2.22 17.24 19.03
N PRO A 79 -3.48 17.42 18.59
CA PRO A 79 -3.94 16.85 17.33
C PRO A 79 -3.31 17.61 16.16
N ILE A 80 -2.73 16.88 15.23
CA ILE A 80 -2.31 17.39 13.92
C ILE A 80 -3.16 16.71 12.85
N ASN A 81 -3.65 17.49 11.89
CA ASN A 81 -4.37 16.95 10.75
C ASN A 81 -3.35 16.51 9.69
N ASN A 82 -3.31 15.22 9.38
CA ASN A 82 -2.44 14.63 8.36
C ASN A 82 -3.22 14.35 7.06
N GLY A 83 -4.23 15.18 6.75
CA GLY A 83 -5.14 14.97 5.63
C GLY A 83 -6.32 14.04 5.94
N SER A 84 -7.12 13.74 4.91
CA SER A 84 -8.29 12.87 5.05
C SER A 84 -7.89 11.44 5.40
N PRO A 85 -8.53 10.79 6.39
CA PRO A 85 -8.26 9.40 6.71
C PRO A 85 -8.65 8.52 5.53
N ARG A 86 -7.71 7.72 5.06
CA ARG A 86 -7.89 6.69 4.04
C ARG A 86 -7.74 5.34 4.74
N PRO A 87 -8.80 4.52 4.82
CA PRO A 87 -8.67 3.18 5.35
C PRO A 87 -7.76 2.36 4.44
N GLY A 88 -7.01 1.44 5.06
CA GLY A 88 -6.26 0.43 4.33
C GLY A 88 -7.18 -0.49 3.55
N MET A 89 -6.70 -0.99 2.41
CA MET A 89 -7.46 -1.94 1.60
C MET A 89 -7.46 -3.35 2.21
N ASP A 90 -8.64 -3.84 2.60
CA ASP A 90 -8.83 -5.23 3.05
C ASP A 90 -8.42 -6.24 1.97
N VAL A 91 -8.70 -5.93 0.69
CA VAL A 91 -8.32 -6.78 -0.45
C VAL A 91 -6.80 -6.94 -0.59
N ALA A 92 -6.02 -5.92 -0.17
CA ALA A 92 -4.58 -5.99 -0.18
C ALA A 92 -4.06 -6.89 0.96
N ARG A 93 -4.69 -6.84 2.14
CA ARG A 93 -4.43 -7.79 3.23
C ARG A 93 -4.74 -9.23 2.81
N GLU A 94 -5.86 -9.44 2.12
CA GLU A 94 -6.23 -10.77 1.62
C GLU A 94 -5.22 -11.29 0.61
N ALA A 95 -4.75 -10.44 -0.31
CA ALA A 95 -3.70 -10.83 -1.26
C ALA A 95 -2.38 -11.21 -0.58
N LEU A 96 -2.00 -10.53 0.51
CA LEU A 96 -0.82 -10.90 1.32
C LEU A 96 -0.95 -12.30 1.94
N ALA A 97 -2.16 -12.65 2.37
CA ALA A 97 -2.48 -13.92 3.01
C ALA A 97 -2.72 -15.05 1.99
N ASN A 98 -2.86 -14.74 0.70
CA ASN A 98 -3.16 -15.71 -0.34
C ASN A 98 -1.87 -16.36 -0.91
N PRO A 99 -1.57 -17.63 -0.59
CA PRO A 99 -0.38 -18.31 -1.11
C PRO A 99 -0.46 -18.61 -2.61
N ALA A 100 -1.65 -18.57 -3.22
CA ALA A 100 -1.81 -18.81 -4.66
C ALA A 100 -1.24 -17.66 -5.50
N LEU A 101 -1.17 -16.44 -4.95
CA LEU A 101 -0.58 -15.28 -5.63
C LEU A 101 0.95 -15.28 -5.49
N CYS A 102 1.43 -15.60 -4.30
CA CYS A 102 2.86 -15.60 -3.98
C CYS A 102 3.21 -16.77 -3.06
N PRO A 103 3.54 -17.95 -3.60
CA PRO A 103 3.91 -19.11 -2.80
C PRO A 103 5.24 -18.86 -2.09
N GLU A 104 5.36 -19.32 -0.84
CA GLU A 104 6.55 -19.10 -0.01
C GLU A 104 7.82 -19.77 -0.58
N SER A 105 7.65 -20.77 -1.46
CA SER A 105 8.74 -21.50 -2.11
C SER A 105 9.56 -20.67 -3.11
N GLU A 106 9.10 -19.50 -3.54
CA GLU A 106 9.84 -18.60 -4.43
C GLU A 106 10.76 -17.61 -3.71
N ALA A 107 10.59 -17.43 -2.40
CA ALA A 107 11.47 -16.56 -1.62
C ALA A 107 12.88 -17.17 -1.40
N ILE A 108 13.10 -18.43 -1.80
CA ILE A 108 14.32 -19.21 -1.56
C ILE A 108 15.04 -19.56 -2.88
N GLN A 109 14.91 -18.75 -3.93
CA GLN A 109 15.73 -18.89 -5.15
C GLN A 109 16.77 -17.78 -5.20
N ARG A 110 17.79 -17.92 -4.35
CA ARG A 110 19.05 -17.14 -4.35
C ARG A 110 20.21 -18.12 -4.50
#